data_AF-A0A6A5K1L9-F1
#
_entry.id   AF-A0A6A5K1L9-F1
#
_cell.length_a   1.000
_cell.length_b   1.000
_cell.length_c   1.000
_cell.angle_alpha   90.00
_cell.angle_beta   90.00
_cell.angle_gamma   90.00
#
_symmetry.space_group_name_H-M   'P 1'
#
loop_
_entity.id
_entity.type
_entity.pdbx_description
1 polymer ?
#
loop_
_entity_poly.entity_id
_entity_poly.type
_entity_poly.pdbx_seq_one_letter_code
_entity_poly.pdbx_strand_id
1 'polypeptide(L)'
;MPPASSSFTPLNIPDDVVPEWLGSFTLVAPPNTDLWRKPPSRDTSTAPILYTALRNPFIAAEVTVSADWELEWDQGGLVIFAGAPPGQIATPSAAAAALEVPNIATIILDDSAAPSPLSQSLSVDSVESFDTPSTQRPAEEAVSDPQIERGPPPAYAPPAPASKWVKVGLEFCNNACHATSVVANCEGADWSLSALPPHHARRLDLRVKIERIGYALWVWYEDGLLGWKKFREVTWFFWGVEDKAVRVGVYASRPANFGMSVYDRRHGGGQNSGARNLCVDFEGLEIF
;
A
#
# COMPACT_ATOMS: atom_id res chain seq x y z
N MET A 1 20.81 6.08 -19.91
CA MET A 1 19.79 6.05 -21.01
C MET A 1 18.45 5.83 -20.34
N PRO A 2 17.42 6.63 -20.66
CA PRO A 2 16.11 6.46 -20.03
C PRO A 2 15.54 5.07 -20.34
N PRO A 3 14.79 4.47 -19.42
CA PRO A 3 14.24 3.14 -19.64
C PRO A 3 13.18 3.17 -20.75
N ALA A 4 12.98 2.04 -21.42
CA ALA A 4 11.99 1.94 -22.50
C ALA A 4 10.57 2.00 -21.92
N SER A 5 9.71 2.84 -22.52
CA SER A 5 8.30 3.01 -22.14
C SER A 5 7.51 1.70 -22.14
N SER A 6 7.82 0.79 -23.06
CA SER A 6 7.22 -0.56 -23.14
C SER A 6 7.46 -1.46 -21.93
N SER A 7 8.39 -1.10 -21.04
CA SER A 7 8.66 -1.83 -19.80
C SER A 7 7.88 -1.29 -18.60
N PHE A 8 7.15 -0.19 -18.77
CA PHE A 8 6.35 0.42 -17.71
C PHE A 8 4.91 -0.05 -17.75
N THR A 9 4.32 -0.13 -16.56
CA THR A 9 2.93 -0.48 -16.31
C THR A 9 2.27 0.71 -15.60
N PRO A 10 1.18 1.26 -16.15
CA PRO A 10 0.39 2.27 -15.46
C PRO A 10 -0.43 1.65 -14.33
N LEU A 11 -0.63 2.44 -13.27
CA LEU A 11 -1.56 2.18 -12.20
C LEU A 11 -2.31 3.47 -11.88
N ASN A 12 -3.64 3.41 -11.91
CA ASN A 12 -4.53 4.57 -11.79
C ASN A 12 -4.29 5.64 -12.88
N ILE A 13 -3.77 5.23 -14.05
CA ILE A 13 -3.58 6.06 -15.23
C ILE A 13 -4.26 5.33 -16.40
N PRO A 14 -4.97 6.03 -17.29
CA PRO A 14 -5.44 5.44 -18.54
C PRO A 14 -4.26 4.92 -19.39
N ASP A 15 -4.37 3.71 -19.96
CA ASP A 15 -3.27 3.05 -20.68
C ASP A 15 -2.74 3.85 -21.88
N ASP A 16 -3.56 4.71 -22.47
CA ASP A 16 -3.23 5.60 -23.59
C ASP A 16 -2.32 6.78 -23.23
N VAL A 17 -2.00 6.95 -21.93
CA VAL A 17 -1.25 8.10 -21.41
C VAL A 17 0.18 7.72 -20.99
N VAL A 18 0.64 6.48 -21.25
CA VAL A 18 2.05 6.12 -21.00
C VAL A 18 2.95 6.89 -21.98
N PRO A 19 3.90 7.71 -21.50
CA PRO A 19 4.76 8.51 -22.37
C PRO A 19 5.64 7.63 -23.27
N GLU A 20 5.76 7.98 -24.55
CA GLU A 20 6.62 7.25 -25.49
C GLU A 20 8.10 7.30 -25.07
N TRP A 21 8.52 8.42 -24.48
CA TRP A 21 9.88 8.68 -24.01
C TRP A 21 9.89 9.01 -22.52
N LEU A 22 10.72 8.29 -21.75
CA LEU A 22 10.83 8.45 -20.29
C LEU A 22 12.03 9.30 -19.85
N GLY A 23 12.66 10.04 -20.77
CA GLY A 23 13.72 10.98 -20.40
C GLY A 23 13.20 12.33 -19.88
N SER A 24 12.03 12.77 -20.36
CA SER A 24 11.24 13.86 -19.80
C SER A 24 9.77 13.61 -20.15
N PHE A 25 8.90 13.62 -19.14
CA PHE A 25 7.45 13.37 -19.29
C PHE A 25 6.65 13.93 -18.13
N THR A 26 5.34 14.05 -18.31
CA THR A 26 4.42 14.58 -17.30
C THR A 26 3.44 13.51 -16.85
N LEU A 27 3.16 13.44 -15.55
CA LEU A 27 2.10 12.62 -14.97
C LEU A 27 1.06 13.53 -14.32
N VAL A 28 -0.21 13.29 -14.64
CA VAL A 28 -1.32 14.13 -14.23
C VAL A 28 -2.05 13.48 -13.05
N ALA A 29 -2.12 14.17 -11.92
CA ALA A 29 -2.82 13.74 -10.72
C ALA A 29 -4.12 14.54 -10.50
N PRO A 30 -5.30 13.90 -10.67
CA PRO A 30 -6.57 14.50 -10.30
C PRO A 30 -6.68 14.79 -8.79
N PRO A 31 -7.60 15.68 -8.37
CA PRO A 31 -7.90 15.87 -6.96
C PRO A 31 -8.37 14.60 -6.25
N ASN A 32 -8.10 14.49 -4.95
CA ASN A 32 -8.40 13.33 -4.09
C ASN A 32 -7.61 12.06 -4.46
N THR A 33 -6.41 12.22 -5.02
CA THR A 33 -5.48 11.12 -5.27
C THR A 33 -4.43 11.02 -4.18
N ASP A 34 -4.13 9.81 -3.70
CA ASP A 34 -3.11 9.58 -2.68
C ASP A 34 -2.60 8.13 -2.70
N LEU A 35 -1.41 7.92 -2.13
CA LEU A 35 -0.84 6.62 -1.78
C LEU A 35 -0.50 6.63 -0.28
N TRP A 36 -1.33 5.97 0.52
CA TRP A 36 -1.20 5.97 1.98
C TRP A 36 -1.72 4.67 2.60
N ARG A 37 -1.11 4.22 3.70
CA ARG A 37 -1.59 3.07 4.48
C ARG A 37 -1.97 3.50 5.89
N LYS A 38 -3.26 3.46 6.21
CA LYS A 38 -3.78 3.72 7.55
C LYS A 38 -3.76 2.43 8.39
N PRO A 39 -3.25 2.46 9.63
CA PRO A 39 -3.35 1.31 10.54
C PRO A 39 -4.81 0.83 10.74
N PRO A 40 -5.05 -0.49 10.88
CA PRO A 40 -4.05 -1.56 10.89
C PRO A 40 -3.54 -1.98 9.50
N SER A 41 -4.27 -1.75 8.39
CA SER A 41 -3.81 -2.15 7.04
C SER A 41 -4.69 -1.59 5.90
N ARG A 42 -5.34 -0.45 6.10
CA ARG A 42 -6.23 0.15 5.09
C ARG A 42 -5.42 0.99 4.10
N ASP A 43 -5.32 0.50 2.86
CA ASP A 43 -4.66 1.21 1.76
C ASP A 43 -5.59 2.22 1.07
N THR A 44 -5.09 3.44 0.88
CA THR A 44 -5.50 4.37 -0.16
C THR A 44 -4.47 4.26 -1.27
N SER A 45 -4.89 3.85 -2.47
CA SER A 45 -4.01 3.70 -3.63
C SER A 45 -4.71 4.22 -4.88
N THR A 46 -4.91 5.53 -4.90
CA THR A 46 -5.57 6.25 -6.01
C THR A 46 -4.60 7.15 -6.76
N ALA A 47 -3.38 7.35 -6.25
CA ALA A 47 -2.32 8.07 -6.93
C ALA A 47 -2.00 7.44 -8.30
N PRO A 48 -1.95 8.24 -9.39
CA PRO A 48 -1.40 7.79 -10.65
C PRO A 48 0.10 7.47 -10.52
N ILE A 49 0.47 6.27 -10.97
CA ILE A 49 1.81 5.69 -10.83
C ILE A 49 2.21 5.05 -12.16
N LEU A 50 3.46 5.30 -12.59
CA LEU A 50 4.11 4.56 -13.68
C LEU A 50 5.27 3.78 -13.08
N TYR A 51 5.23 2.45 -13.13
CA TYR A 51 6.28 1.61 -12.55
C TYR A 51 6.72 0.51 -13.51
N THR A 52 7.91 -0.03 -13.30
CA THR A 52 8.43 -1.18 -14.03
C THR A 52 8.83 -2.30 -13.07
N ALA A 53 8.73 -3.55 -13.54
CA ALA A 53 9.26 -4.71 -12.84
C ALA A 53 10.71 -4.96 -13.28
N LEU A 54 11.61 -5.11 -12.32
CA LEU A 54 13.02 -5.25 -12.61
C LEU A 54 13.37 -6.70 -13.01
N ARG A 55 14.18 -6.85 -14.05
CA ARG A 55 14.75 -8.15 -14.46
C ARG A 55 15.99 -8.51 -13.66
N ASN A 56 16.71 -7.50 -13.18
CA ASN A 56 17.91 -7.62 -12.37
C ASN A 56 17.63 -7.11 -10.94
N PRO A 57 18.48 -7.46 -9.97
CA PRO A 57 18.38 -6.90 -8.62
C PRO A 57 18.47 -5.37 -8.68
N PHE A 58 17.54 -4.70 -7.99
CA PHE A 58 17.53 -3.24 -7.88
C PHE A 58 18.83 -2.72 -7.24
N ILE A 59 19.44 -1.72 -7.86
CA ILE A 59 20.61 -1.02 -7.33
C ILE A 59 20.20 0.39 -6.88
N ALA A 60 19.65 1.19 -7.80
CA ALA A 60 19.25 2.55 -7.50
C ALA A 60 18.21 3.06 -8.51
N ALA A 61 17.48 4.11 -8.13
CA ALA A 61 16.68 4.91 -9.06
C ALA A 61 16.75 6.38 -8.66
N GLU A 62 16.79 7.25 -9.66
CA GLU A 62 16.81 8.69 -9.47
C GLU A 62 15.97 9.42 -10.52
N VAL A 63 15.46 10.58 -10.15
CA VAL A 63 14.66 11.44 -11.03
C VAL A 63 14.64 12.87 -10.47
N THR A 64 14.53 13.86 -11.35
CA THR A 64 14.16 15.22 -10.98
C THR A 64 12.66 15.40 -11.16
N VAL A 65 11.97 15.86 -10.12
CA VAL A 65 10.54 16.20 -10.19
C VAL A 65 10.33 17.70 -10.11
N SER A 66 9.36 18.22 -10.86
CA SER A 66 8.90 19.60 -10.75
C SER A 66 7.41 19.73 -11.01
N ALA A 67 6.75 20.71 -10.38
CA ALA A 67 5.34 21.02 -10.63
C ALA A 67 5.00 22.42 -10.12
N ASP A 68 3.85 22.96 -10.54
CA ASP A 68 3.23 24.09 -9.87
C ASP A 68 2.53 23.60 -8.58
N TRP A 69 3.31 23.53 -7.49
CA TRP A 69 2.83 23.10 -6.18
C TRP A 69 1.94 24.18 -5.56
N GLU A 70 0.63 23.91 -5.47
CA GLU A 70 -0.35 24.92 -5.06
C GLU A 70 -1.15 24.50 -3.84
N LEU A 71 -1.57 23.22 -3.76
CA LEU A 71 -2.47 22.75 -2.73
C LEU A 71 -1.71 21.96 -1.66
N GLU A 72 -2.19 22.04 -0.43
CA GLU A 72 -1.64 21.24 0.66
C GLU A 72 -1.61 19.76 0.27
N TRP A 73 -0.46 19.15 0.51
CA TRP A 73 -0.14 17.76 0.21
C TRP A 73 -0.02 17.42 -1.28
N ASP A 74 0.08 18.39 -2.18
CA ASP A 74 0.56 18.12 -3.54
C ASP A 74 1.93 17.41 -3.47
N GLN A 75 2.07 16.30 -4.20
CA GLN A 75 3.20 15.39 -4.08
C GLN A 75 3.64 14.84 -5.44
N GLY A 76 4.94 14.60 -5.59
CA GLY A 76 5.50 13.89 -6.74
C GLY A 76 6.89 13.35 -6.47
N GLY A 77 7.25 12.21 -7.06
CA GLY A 77 8.56 11.60 -6.85
C GLY A 77 8.67 10.14 -7.28
N LEU A 78 9.59 9.40 -6.66
CA LEU A 78 9.80 7.97 -6.88
C LEU A 78 8.95 7.14 -5.93
N VAL A 79 8.56 5.95 -6.39
CA VAL A 79 7.94 4.91 -5.58
C VAL A 79 8.59 3.56 -5.83
N ILE A 80 8.79 2.77 -4.78
CA ILE A 80 9.27 1.40 -4.84
C ILE A 80 8.35 0.48 -4.05
N PHE A 81 7.97 -0.63 -4.66
CA PHE A 81 7.17 -1.70 -4.06
C PHE A 81 8.02 -2.96 -3.91
N ALA A 82 7.86 -3.61 -2.78
CA ALA A 82 8.30 -4.98 -2.53
C ALA A 82 7.05 -5.87 -2.52
N GLY A 83 6.72 -6.42 -3.70
CA GLY A 83 5.46 -7.11 -3.97
C GLY A 83 4.59 -6.35 -4.98
N ALA A 84 3.31 -6.73 -5.05
CA ALA A 84 2.35 -6.07 -5.93
C ALA A 84 2.00 -4.67 -5.38
N PRO A 85 1.88 -3.64 -6.23
CA PRO A 85 1.34 -2.36 -5.80
C PRO A 85 -0.06 -2.55 -5.18
N PRO A 86 -0.38 -1.85 -4.08
CA PRO A 86 -1.74 -1.85 -3.54
C PRO A 86 -2.76 -1.46 -4.62
N GLY A 87 -3.97 -2.02 -4.55
CA GLY A 87 -5.01 -1.77 -5.56
C GLY A 87 -4.92 -2.68 -6.79
N GLN A 88 -3.79 -3.35 -7.06
CA GLN A 88 -3.75 -4.50 -7.97
C GLN A 88 -4.07 -5.77 -7.19
N ILE A 89 -5.31 -6.27 -7.31
CA ILE A 89 -5.62 -7.62 -6.86
C ILE A 89 -4.88 -8.57 -7.79
N ALA A 90 -3.86 -9.27 -7.28
CA ALA A 90 -3.25 -10.38 -7.99
C ALA A 90 -4.33 -11.44 -8.23
N THR A 91 -4.69 -11.70 -9.48
CA THR A 91 -5.42 -12.91 -9.83
C THR A 91 -4.55 -14.09 -9.39
N PRO A 92 -5.00 -15.00 -8.51
CA PRO A 92 -4.18 -16.12 -8.11
C PRO A 92 -3.85 -16.95 -9.34
N SER A 93 -2.56 -16.99 -9.71
CA SER A 93 -2.05 -17.86 -10.76
C SER A 93 -2.19 -19.30 -10.29
N ALA A 94 -3.02 -20.09 -10.99
CA ALA A 94 -3.31 -21.49 -10.71
C ALA A 94 -2.12 -22.45 -10.97
N ALA A 95 -0.88 -21.98 -10.89
CA ALA A 95 0.31 -22.72 -11.32
C ALA A 95 1.09 -23.39 -10.17
N ALA A 96 0.56 -23.43 -8.94
CA ALA A 96 1.24 -24.04 -7.80
C ALA A 96 0.32 -24.98 -7.00
N ALA A 97 -0.30 -25.95 -7.66
CA ALA A 97 -0.92 -27.10 -7.00
C ALA A 97 -1.08 -28.27 -7.99
N ALA A 98 0.02 -28.96 -8.29
CA ALA A 98 -0.05 -30.28 -8.90
C ALA A 98 1.12 -31.13 -8.37
N LEU A 99 0.98 -31.58 -7.13
CA LEU A 99 1.66 -32.79 -6.66
C LEU A 99 0.56 -33.86 -6.55
N GLU A 100 0.65 -34.82 -7.47
CA GLU A 100 -0.23 -35.99 -7.59
C GLU A 100 -0.15 -36.88 -6.35
N VAL A 101 -1.32 -37.38 -5.90
CA VAL A 101 -1.40 -38.57 -5.06
C VAL A 101 -2.45 -39.50 -5.71
N PRO A 102 -2.13 -40.77 -6.02
CA PRO A 102 -2.97 -41.62 -6.85
C PRO A 102 -4.16 -42.25 -6.10
N ASN A 103 -5.26 -42.40 -6.83
CA ASN A 103 -6.54 -43.03 -6.47
C ASN A 103 -6.43 -44.50 -6.04
N ILE A 104 -7.21 -44.90 -5.01
CA ILE A 104 -7.69 -46.27 -4.81
C ILE A 104 -9.23 -46.24 -4.62
N ALA A 105 -9.88 -47.24 -5.19
CA ALA A 105 -11.26 -47.28 -5.62
C ALA A 105 -12.32 -47.60 -4.54
N THR A 106 -13.53 -47.09 -4.84
CA THR A 106 -14.91 -47.49 -4.49
C THR A 106 -15.18 -48.66 -3.55
N ILE A 107 -16.06 -48.43 -2.56
CA ILE A 107 -17.26 -49.27 -2.29
C ILE A 107 -18.42 -48.35 -1.86
N ILE A 108 -19.55 -48.47 -2.56
CA ILE A 108 -20.87 -47.86 -2.30
C ILE A 108 -21.66 -48.81 -1.39
N LEU A 109 -22.41 -48.26 -0.41
CA LEU A 109 -23.66 -48.85 0.08
C LEU A 109 -24.60 -47.71 0.53
N ASP A 110 -25.72 -47.58 -0.17
CA ASP A 110 -26.91 -46.80 0.16
C ASP A 110 -27.61 -47.36 1.40
N ASP A 111 -28.18 -46.50 2.25
CA ASP A 111 -29.58 -46.71 2.69
C ASP A 111 -30.29 -45.43 3.19
N SER A 112 -31.29 -45.05 2.40
CA SER A 112 -32.63 -44.50 2.69
C SER A 112 -32.99 -43.61 3.90
N ALA A 113 -33.77 -42.59 3.52
CA ALA A 113 -35.01 -42.09 4.13
C ALA A 113 -34.95 -40.99 5.22
N ALA A 114 -35.47 -39.83 4.81
CA ALA A 114 -35.84 -38.65 5.59
C ALA A 114 -37.25 -38.83 6.25
N PRO A 115 -37.97 -37.80 6.74
CA PRO A 115 -37.59 -36.49 7.30
C PRO A 115 -38.34 -36.08 8.61
N SER A 116 -37.83 -35.05 9.31
CA SER A 116 -38.60 -33.92 9.90
C SER A 116 -39.61 -34.13 11.06
N PRO A 117 -40.13 -33.06 11.73
CA PRO A 117 -39.47 -31.80 12.18
C PRO A 117 -40.06 -31.22 13.52
N LEU A 118 -39.68 -29.97 13.82
CA LEU A 118 -40.38 -28.92 14.61
C LEU A 118 -40.47 -29.14 16.13
N SER A 119 -39.77 -28.37 16.98
CA SER A 119 -39.89 -26.94 17.31
C SER A 119 -40.75 -26.67 18.54
N GLN A 120 -40.26 -25.73 19.36
CA GLN A 120 -41.01 -24.87 20.29
C GLN A 120 -41.42 -25.55 21.61
N SER A 121 -41.32 -24.95 22.81
CA SER A 121 -41.08 -23.55 23.16
C SER A 121 -41.20 -23.36 24.69
N LEU A 122 -40.67 -22.21 25.17
CA LEU A 122 -41.25 -21.34 26.22
C LEU A 122 -41.14 -21.83 27.68
N SER A 123 -40.27 -21.19 28.48
CA SER A 123 -40.56 -20.09 29.44
C SER A 123 -40.95 -20.63 30.83
N VAL A 124 -40.55 -20.07 31.96
CA VAL A 124 -41.09 -18.84 32.56
C VAL A 124 -40.33 -18.54 33.87
N ASP A 125 -40.05 -17.26 34.07
CA ASP A 125 -39.95 -16.42 35.28
C ASP A 125 -39.29 -16.81 36.61
N SER A 126 -38.70 -15.73 37.14
CA SER A 126 -38.72 -15.22 38.53
C SER A 126 -37.78 -15.84 39.56
N VAL A 127 -36.62 -15.21 39.84
CA VAL A 127 -36.30 -14.04 40.72
C VAL A 127 -36.32 -14.40 42.22
N GLU A 128 -35.27 -13.93 42.91
CA GLU A 128 -35.00 -13.89 44.37
C GLU A 128 -34.10 -15.01 44.90
N SER A 129 -33.13 -14.83 45.80
CA SER A 129 -32.43 -13.68 46.39
C SER A 129 -31.22 -14.26 47.14
N PHE A 130 -30.22 -13.43 47.39
CA PHE A 130 -28.88 -13.73 47.93
C PHE A 130 -28.84 -14.49 49.28
N ASP A 131 -27.89 -15.42 49.41
CA ASP A 131 -27.07 -15.60 50.62
C ASP A 131 -25.71 -16.24 50.28
N THR A 132 -24.64 -15.77 50.94
CA THR A 132 -23.24 -16.20 50.78
C THR A 132 -22.69 -16.54 52.19
N PRO A 133 -21.49 -17.12 52.37
CA PRO A 133 -20.95 -18.41 51.93
C PRO A 133 -20.58 -19.30 53.14
N SER A 134 -20.49 -20.63 52.97
CA SER A 134 -19.56 -21.42 53.80
C SER A 134 -19.10 -22.70 53.13
N THR A 135 -17.79 -22.82 53.05
CA THR A 135 -16.96 -23.90 52.52
C THR A 135 -17.29 -25.27 53.13
N GLN A 136 -17.73 -26.23 52.30
CA GLN A 136 -17.52 -27.65 52.56
C GLN A 136 -17.53 -28.45 51.24
N ARG A 137 -16.47 -29.25 51.08
CA ARG A 137 -16.06 -30.04 49.91
C ARG A 137 -17.05 -31.17 49.58
N PRO A 138 -17.49 -31.35 48.32
CA PRO A 138 -18.06 -32.61 47.87
C PRO A 138 -17.06 -33.47 47.10
N ALA A 139 -17.27 -34.78 47.25
CA ALA A 139 -16.51 -35.87 46.68
C ALA A 139 -16.64 -35.97 45.14
N GLU A 140 -15.69 -36.71 44.57
CA GLU A 140 -15.58 -37.06 43.15
C GLU A 140 -16.84 -37.78 42.64
N GLU A 141 -17.52 -37.18 41.67
CA GLU A 141 -18.37 -37.89 40.71
C GLU A 141 -17.70 -37.83 39.34
N ALA A 142 -17.28 -39.00 38.88
CA ALA A 142 -16.68 -39.21 37.57
C ALA A 142 -17.75 -39.06 36.48
N VAL A 143 -17.66 -37.98 35.71
CA VAL A 143 -18.37 -37.84 34.43
C VAL A 143 -17.34 -37.93 33.31
N SER A 144 -17.38 -39.04 32.58
CA SER A 144 -16.56 -39.29 31.39
C SER A 144 -17.06 -38.43 30.23
N ASP A 145 -16.40 -37.31 29.99
CA ASP A 145 -16.62 -36.46 28.81
C ASP A 145 -15.88 -37.08 27.60
N PRO A 146 -16.51 -37.34 26.45
CA PRO A 146 -15.80 -37.86 25.29
C PRO A 146 -14.82 -36.80 24.78
N GLN A 147 -13.52 -37.06 24.96
CA GLN A 147 -12.46 -36.23 24.40
C GLN A 147 -12.61 -36.20 22.87
N ILE A 148 -13.15 -35.10 22.35
CA ILE A 148 -12.94 -34.73 20.96
C ILE A 148 -11.44 -34.43 20.86
N GLU A 149 -10.67 -35.40 20.34
CA GLU A 149 -9.28 -35.18 19.95
C GLU A 149 -9.24 -34.03 18.94
N ARG A 150 -8.96 -32.82 19.44
CA ARG A 150 -8.65 -31.69 18.58
C ARG A 150 -7.29 -31.99 17.96
N GLY A 151 -7.31 -32.39 16.70
CA GLY A 151 -6.10 -32.51 15.89
C GLY A 151 -5.27 -31.22 15.96
N PRO A 152 -3.97 -31.28 15.65
CA PRO A 152 -3.10 -30.12 15.70
C PRO A 152 -3.72 -28.97 14.89
N PRO A 153 -3.63 -27.73 15.38
CA PRO A 153 -4.16 -26.58 14.67
C PRO A 153 -3.59 -26.58 13.25
N PRO A 154 -4.39 -26.16 12.24
CA PRO A 154 -3.89 -26.07 10.87
C PRO A 154 -2.58 -25.28 10.87
N ALA A 155 -1.61 -25.75 10.10
CA ALA A 155 -0.34 -25.06 9.97
C ALA A 155 -0.60 -23.57 9.71
N TYR A 156 0.00 -22.69 10.51
CA TYR A 156 -0.08 -21.26 10.27
C TYR A 156 0.48 -20.99 8.89
N ALA A 157 -0.41 -20.83 7.89
CA ALA A 157 -0.02 -20.29 6.62
C ALA A 157 0.49 -18.88 6.92
N PRO A 158 1.74 -18.53 6.60
CA PRO A 158 2.18 -17.17 6.77
C PRO A 158 1.20 -16.29 5.97
N PRO A 159 0.59 -15.27 6.59
CA PRO A 159 -0.22 -14.33 5.83
C PRO A 159 0.65 -13.81 4.69
N ALA A 160 0.08 -13.78 3.48
CA ALA A 160 0.78 -13.21 2.32
C ALA A 160 1.35 -11.86 2.76
N PRO A 161 2.69 -11.64 2.68
CA PRO A 161 3.28 -10.43 3.23
C PRO A 161 2.59 -9.23 2.58
N ALA A 162 1.99 -8.36 3.39
CA ALA A 162 1.45 -7.11 2.87
C ALA A 162 2.57 -6.41 2.10
N SER A 163 2.31 -6.02 0.85
CA SER A 163 3.35 -5.44 0.01
C SER A 163 3.89 -4.18 0.69
N LYS A 164 5.20 -4.20 0.95
CA LYS A 164 5.89 -3.04 1.54
C LYS A 164 6.12 -2.04 0.43
N TRP A 165 6.01 -0.76 0.72
CA TRP A 165 6.33 0.26 -0.28
C TRP A 165 6.95 1.49 0.36
N VAL A 166 7.73 2.21 -0.44
CA VAL A 166 8.28 3.51 -0.07
C VAL A 166 7.97 4.49 -1.20
N LYS A 167 7.43 5.65 -0.86
CA LYS A 167 7.45 6.83 -1.75
C LYS A 167 8.44 7.84 -1.21
N VAL A 168 9.16 8.51 -2.11
CA VAL A 168 10.05 9.65 -1.82
C VAL A 168 9.78 10.72 -2.85
N GLY A 169 9.83 11.99 -2.47
CA GLY A 169 9.61 13.05 -3.42
C GLY A 169 9.67 14.43 -2.82
N LEU A 170 9.06 15.36 -3.55
CA LEU A 170 8.71 16.68 -3.07
C LEU A 170 7.25 16.64 -2.60
N GLU A 171 6.99 17.27 -1.45
CA GLU A 171 5.63 17.48 -0.92
C GLU A 171 5.45 18.92 -0.52
N PHE A 172 4.32 19.51 -0.92
CA PHE A 172 3.94 20.86 -0.52
C PHE A 172 3.10 20.82 0.75
N CYS A 173 3.60 21.40 1.83
CA CYS A 173 2.86 21.49 3.08
C CYS A 173 3.26 22.75 3.84
N ASN A 174 2.33 23.35 4.58
CA ASN A 174 2.60 24.58 5.35
C ASN A 174 3.20 25.70 4.49
N ASN A 175 2.70 25.84 3.25
CA ASN A 175 3.11 26.87 2.29
C ASN A 175 4.60 26.81 1.89
N ALA A 176 5.22 25.63 1.91
CA ALA A 176 6.59 25.39 1.47
C ALA A 176 6.75 23.99 0.86
N CYS A 177 7.77 23.83 0.00
CA CYS A 177 8.18 22.53 -0.53
C CYS A 177 9.14 21.83 0.43
N HIS A 178 8.90 20.54 0.67
CA HIS A 178 9.69 19.68 1.53
C HIS A 178 10.15 18.43 0.80
N ALA A 179 11.31 17.89 1.19
CA ALA A 179 11.64 16.51 0.85
C ALA A 179 10.80 15.58 1.75
N THR A 180 10.07 14.64 1.14
CA THR A 180 9.15 13.73 1.83
C THR A 180 9.54 12.28 1.60
N SER A 181 9.26 11.42 2.58
CA SER A 181 9.33 9.98 2.42
C SER A 181 8.29 9.30 3.30
N VAL A 182 7.55 8.35 2.71
CA VAL A 182 6.60 7.52 3.42
C VAL A 182 6.97 6.07 3.21
N VAL A 183 7.07 5.31 4.29
CA VAL A 183 7.36 3.87 4.31
C VAL A 183 6.15 3.14 4.83
N ALA A 184 5.59 2.22 4.06
CA ALA A 184 4.47 1.40 4.49
C ALA A 184 4.86 -0.06 4.63
N ASN A 185 4.46 -0.64 5.76
CA ASN A 185 4.57 -2.07 6.06
C ASN A 185 3.16 -2.65 6.30
N CYS A 186 3.05 -3.86 6.87
CA CYS A 186 1.75 -4.47 7.16
C CYS A 186 0.91 -3.73 8.20
N GLU A 187 1.52 -2.92 9.07
CA GLU A 187 0.88 -2.25 10.21
C GLU A 187 0.44 -0.82 9.91
N GLY A 188 1.05 -0.18 8.91
CA GLY A 188 0.79 1.24 8.61
C GLY A 188 1.86 1.92 7.78
N ALA A 189 1.61 3.18 7.48
CA ALA A 189 2.56 4.11 6.88
C ALA A 189 3.27 4.96 7.96
N ASP A 190 4.58 5.09 7.83
CA ASP A 190 5.46 5.94 8.62
C ASP A 190 6.03 7.06 7.72
N TRP A 191 5.73 8.31 8.06
CA TRP A 191 6.01 9.50 7.26
C TRP A 191 7.09 10.38 7.89
N SER A 192 7.98 10.87 7.04
CA SER A 192 9.05 11.80 7.40
C SER A 192 9.08 12.97 6.42
N LEU A 193 9.33 14.18 6.94
CA LEU A 193 9.54 15.40 6.18
C LEU A 193 10.88 16.05 6.56
N SER A 194 11.61 16.57 5.58
CA SER A 194 12.75 17.46 5.80
C SER A 194 12.49 18.80 5.11
N ALA A 195 12.67 19.89 5.86
CA ALA A 195 12.70 21.22 5.26
C ALA A 195 13.87 21.32 4.26
N LEU A 196 13.57 21.92 3.10
CA LEU A 196 14.59 22.29 2.13
C LEU A 196 15.20 23.64 2.53
N PRO A 197 16.49 23.90 2.23
CA PRO A 197 17.07 25.22 2.44
C PRO A 197 16.23 26.31 1.76
N PRO A 198 16.13 27.53 2.29
CA PRO A 198 15.24 28.57 1.74
C PRO A 198 15.45 28.90 0.25
N HIS A 199 16.67 28.73 -0.25
CA HIS A 199 16.99 28.92 -1.67
C HIS A 199 16.45 27.79 -2.55
N HIS A 200 16.31 26.58 -2.01
CA HIS A 200 15.78 25.39 -2.69
C HIS A 200 14.27 25.24 -2.48
N ALA A 201 13.74 25.61 -1.30
CA ALA A 201 12.30 25.56 -1.02
C ALA A 201 11.46 26.47 -1.93
N ARG A 202 12.08 27.50 -2.52
CA ARG A 202 11.47 28.35 -3.56
C ARG A 202 11.59 27.78 -4.97
N ARG A 203 12.47 26.80 -5.16
CA ARG A 203 12.51 26.07 -6.41
C ARG A 203 11.36 25.07 -6.38
N LEU A 204 10.67 24.98 -7.49
CA LEU A 204 9.56 24.07 -7.65
C LEU A 204 10.03 22.68 -8.09
N ASP A 205 11.33 22.40 -7.96
CA ASP A 205 11.96 21.15 -8.36
C ASP A 205 12.76 20.49 -7.22
N LEU A 206 12.90 19.17 -7.28
CA LEU A 206 13.79 18.40 -6.42
C LEU A 206 14.26 17.14 -7.13
N ARG A 207 15.56 16.89 -7.10
CA ARG A 207 16.12 15.60 -7.52
C ARG A 207 16.18 14.64 -6.34
N VAL A 208 15.59 13.46 -6.50
CA VAL A 208 15.53 12.42 -5.48
C VAL A 208 16.17 11.14 -5.97
N LYS A 209 16.72 10.36 -5.03
CA LYS A 209 17.33 9.06 -5.33
C LYS A 209 17.01 8.05 -4.23
N ILE A 210 16.74 6.82 -4.63
CA ILE A 210 16.69 5.66 -3.75
C ILE A 210 17.76 4.66 -4.16
N GLU A 211 18.39 4.02 -3.17
CA GLU A 211 19.51 3.12 -3.38
C GLU A 211 19.42 1.91 -2.44
N ARG A 212 19.68 0.72 -2.96
CA ARG A 212 19.74 -0.51 -2.17
C ARG A 212 21.13 -0.69 -1.57
N ILE A 213 21.19 -0.80 -0.25
CA ILE A 213 22.41 -1.15 0.50
C ILE A 213 22.14 -2.42 1.30
N GLY A 214 22.51 -3.58 0.74
CA GLY A 214 22.18 -4.89 1.31
C GLY A 214 20.66 -5.11 1.40
N TYR A 215 20.13 -5.19 2.62
CA TYR A 215 18.69 -5.28 2.88
C TYR A 215 18.02 -3.92 3.15
N ALA A 216 18.79 -2.84 3.25
CA ALA A 216 18.27 -1.50 3.50
C ALA A 216 17.97 -0.76 2.19
N LEU A 217 16.99 0.15 2.24
CA LEU A 217 16.75 1.15 1.22
C LEU A 217 17.18 2.51 1.78
N TRP A 218 18.12 3.16 1.11
CA TRP A 218 18.57 4.50 1.45
C TRP A 218 17.86 5.51 0.56
N VAL A 219 17.43 6.61 1.16
CA VAL A 219 16.68 7.68 0.52
C VAL A 219 17.50 8.94 0.57
N TRP A 220 17.63 9.60 -0.57
CA TRP A 220 18.46 10.77 -0.80
C TRP A 220 17.68 11.85 -1.54
N TYR A 221 18.08 13.11 -1.33
CA TYR A 221 17.72 14.21 -2.21
C TYR A 221 18.97 15.05 -2.52
N GLU A 222 18.98 15.72 -3.66
CA GLU A 222 20.07 16.61 -4.04
C GLU A 222 19.90 17.97 -3.36
N ASP A 223 20.90 18.39 -2.60
CA ASP A 223 21.05 19.75 -2.13
C ASP A 223 21.88 20.53 -3.17
N GLY A 224 21.37 21.67 -3.64
CA GLY A 224 22.01 22.41 -4.73
C GLY A 224 23.43 22.93 -4.42
N LEU A 225 23.86 22.93 -3.15
CA LEU A 225 25.19 23.34 -2.73
C LEU A 225 26.05 22.16 -2.28
N LEU A 226 25.46 21.24 -1.51
CA LEU A 226 26.18 20.12 -0.88
C LEU A 226 26.13 18.82 -1.70
N GLY A 227 25.36 18.78 -2.79
CA GLY A 227 25.11 17.57 -3.57
C GLY A 227 24.17 16.61 -2.85
N TRP A 228 24.36 15.31 -3.02
CA TRP A 228 23.48 14.30 -2.43
C TRP A 228 23.49 14.32 -0.90
N LYS A 229 22.33 14.59 -0.31
CA LYS A 229 22.10 14.54 1.15
C LYS A 229 21.24 13.33 1.50
N LYS A 230 21.73 12.53 2.46
CA LYS A 230 20.98 11.38 2.98
C LYS A 230 19.80 11.88 3.79
N PHE A 231 18.61 11.42 3.45
CA PHE A 231 17.38 11.84 4.10
C PHE A 231 16.83 10.77 5.04
N ARG A 232 16.77 9.52 4.57
CA ARG A 232 16.21 8.41 5.36
C ARG A 232 16.95 7.12 5.08
N GLU A 233 17.06 6.28 6.10
CA GLU A 233 17.47 4.89 5.98
C GLU A 233 16.32 4.00 6.41
N VAL A 234 15.88 3.12 5.52
CA VAL A 234 14.81 2.16 5.77
C VAL A 234 15.44 0.78 5.87
N THR A 235 15.68 0.33 7.09
CA THR A 235 16.30 -0.98 7.34
C THR A 235 15.33 -2.10 6.94
N TRP A 236 15.89 -3.20 6.45
CA TRP A 236 15.17 -4.45 6.15
C TRP A 236 14.07 -4.35 5.06
N PHE A 237 14.03 -3.28 4.28
CA PHE A 237 13.05 -3.13 3.19
C PHE A 237 13.09 -4.32 2.21
N PHE A 238 14.29 -4.82 1.87
CA PHE A 238 14.46 -5.96 0.95
C PHE A 238 14.53 -7.32 1.66
N TRP A 239 14.39 -7.38 2.98
CA TRP A 239 14.41 -8.65 3.70
C TRP A 239 13.19 -9.51 3.33
N GLY A 240 13.46 -10.75 2.93
CA GLY A 240 12.43 -11.70 2.48
C GLY A 240 11.74 -11.31 1.17
N VAL A 241 12.34 -10.43 0.37
CA VAL A 241 11.80 -9.97 -0.91
C VAL A 241 12.66 -10.54 -2.04
N GLU A 242 12.03 -11.29 -2.94
CA GLU A 242 12.69 -11.74 -4.18
C GLU A 242 12.90 -10.56 -5.12
N ASP A 243 14.04 -10.50 -5.81
CA ASP A 243 14.38 -9.35 -6.67
C ASP A 243 13.32 -9.09 -7.76
N LYS A 244 12.75 -10.15 -8.36
CA LYS A 244 11.67 -10.07 -9.35
C LYS A 244 10.34 -9.49 -8.82
N ALA A 245 10.18 -9.44 -7.49
CA ALA A 245 9.02 -8.85 -6.83
C ALA A 245 9.21 -7.34 -6.59
N VAL A 246 10.40 -6.79 -6.84
CA VAL A 246 10.66 -5.36 -6.72
C VAL A 246 10.12 -4.63 -7.94
N ARG A 247 9.39 -3.54 -7.69
CA ARG A 247 8.85 -2.64 -8.71
C ARG A 247 9.24 -1.23 -8.37
N VAL A 248 9.73 -0.47 -9.34
CA VAL A 248 10.20 0.90 -9.13
C VAL A 248 9.59 1.79 -10.20
N GLY A 249 9.25 3.00 -9.82
CA GLY A 249 8.55 3.92 -10.70
C GLY A 249 8.47 5.32 -10.14
N VAL A 250 7.57 6.09 -10.74
CA VAL A 250 7.23 7.45 -10.35
C VAL A 250 5.76 7.53 -9.95
N TYR A 251 5.42 8.52 -9.14
CA TYR A 251 4.05 8.81 -8.74
C TYR A 251 3.81 10.32 -8.67
N ALA A 252 2.56 10.72 -8.83
CA ALA A 252 2.08 12.02 -8.39
C ALA A 252 0.76 11.87 -7.63
N SER A 253 0.48 12.80 -6.74
CA SER A 253 -0.79 12.83 -6.01
C SER A 253 -1.18 14.24 -5.62
N ARG A 254 -2.49 14.49 -5.67
CA ARG A 254 -3.15 15.69 -5.16
C ARG A 254 -4.24 15.27 -4.17
N PRO A 255 -3.89 15.08 -2.88
CA PRO A 255 -4.84 14.66 -1.85
C PRO A 255 -5.86 15.75 -1.54
N ALA A 256 -5.43 17.01 -1.49
CA ALA A 256 -6.33 18.14 -1.27
C ALA A 256 -7.25 18.38 -2.47
N ASN A 257 -8.43 18.89 -2.14
CA ASN A 257 -9.42 19.34 -3.10
C ASN A 257 -10.05 20.61 -2.53
N PHE A 258 -9.76 21.77 -3.14
CA PHE A 258 -10.54 22.96 -2.85
C PHE A 258 -11.89 22.78 -3.52
N GLY A 259 -12.85 22.23 -2.78
CA GLY A 259 -14.22 22.15 -3.25
C GLY A 259 -14.69 23.52 -3.74
N MET A 260 -15.45 23.54 -4.84
CA MET A 260 -16.30 24.69 -5.16
C MET A 260 -17.00 25.13 -3.87
N SER A 261 -16.86 26.39 -3.47
CA SER A 261 -17.59 26.87 -2.30
C SER A 261 -19.09 26.68 -2.53
N VAL A 262 -19.89 26.57 -1.47
CA VAL A 262 -21.37 26.52 -1.60
C VAL A 262 -21.89 27.73 -2.37
N TYR A 263 -21.17 28.86 -2.29
CA TYR A 263 -21.40 30.07 -3.08
C TYR A 263 -21.13 29.83 -4.57
N ASP A 264 -19.98 29.25 -4.95
CA ASP A 264 -19.64 28.91 -6.35
C ASP A 264 -20.63 27.92 -6.96
N ARG A 265 -21.09 26.95 -6.18
CA ARG A 265 -22.10 25.98 -6.62
C ARG A 265 -23.46 26.64 -6.90
N ARG A 266 -23.80 27.71 -6.18
CA ARG A 266 -25.09 28.40 -6.29
C ARG A 266 -25.10 29.56 -7.28
N HIS A 267 -23.95 30.12 -7.61
CA HIS A 267 -23.86 31.34 -8.44
C HIS A 267 -23.10 31.13 -9.75
N GLY A 268 -22.93 29.87 -10.18
CA GLY A 268 -22.20 29.55 -11.41
C GLY A 268 -20.73 30.00 -11.31
N GLY A 269 -20.11 29.77 -10.14
CA GLY A 269 -18.76 30.17 -9.83
C GLY A 269 -17.79 29.71 -10.91
N GLY A 270 -17.03 30.66 -11.43
CA GLY A 270 -16.22 30.52 -12.62
C GLY A 270 -15.40 29.23 -12.62
N GLN A 271 -15.46 28.52 -13.75
CA GLN A 271 -14.47 27.51 -14.12
C GLN A 271 -13.07 28.11 -13.89
N ASN A 272 -12.35 27.72 -12.83
CA ASN A 272 -10.92 27.41 -12.97
C ASN A 272 -10.12 27.10 -11.69
N SER A 273 -10.52 27.43 -10.47
CA SER A 273 -9.55 27.34 -9.35
C SER A 273 -9.65 26.12 -8.44
N GLY A 274 -10.81 25.44 -8.36
CA GLY A 274 -11.03 24.36 -7.38
C GLY A 274 -10.80 22.92 -7.87
N ALA A 275 -10.59 22.71 -9.18
CA ALA A 275 -10.65 21.37 -9.78
C ALA A 275 -9.54 21.11 -10.81
N ARG A 276 -8.41 21.83 -10.74
CA ARG A 276 -7.29 21.58 -11.65
C ARG A 276 -6.55 20.33 -11.22
N ASN A 277 -6.09 19.56 -12.21
CA ASN A 277 -5.18 18.46 -11.95
C ASN A 277 -3.80 19.02 -11.60
N LEU A 278 -3.03 18.30 -10.78
CA LEU A 278 -1.60 18.54 -10.60
C LEU A 278 -0.88 17.92 -11.79
N CYS A 279 -0.06 18.69 -12.49
CA CYS A 279 0.84 18.18 -13.51
C CYS A 279 2.25 18.13 -12.92
N VAL A 280 2.80 16.93 -12.76
CA VAL A 280 4.17 16.75 -12.27
C VAL A 280 5.03 16.30 -13.43
N ASP A 281 6.09 17.06 -13.68
CA ASP A 281 7.11 16.78 -14.67
C ASP A 281 8.23 15.94 -14.03
N PHE A 282 8.68 14.94 -14.78
CA PHE A 282 9.74 14.01 -14.40
C PHE A 282 10.84 14.09 -15.45
N GLU A 283 12.05 14.43 -15.03
CA GLU A 283 13.21 14.53 -15.91
C GLU A 283 14.35 13.64 -15.43
N GLY A 284 15.06 13.02 -16.38
CA GLY A 284 16.25 12.22 -16.09
C GLY A 284 15.96 10.98 -15.24
N LEU A 285 14.82 10.31 -15.47
CA LEU A 285 14.52 9.06 -14.79
C LEU A 285 15.53 7.97 -15.19
N GLU A 286 16.31 7.52 -14.21
CA GLU A 286 17.24 6.40 -14.35
C GLU A 286 16.95 5.33 -13.31
N ILE A 287 17.00 4.06 -13.72
CA ILE A 287 16.77 2.89 -12.87
C ILE A 287 17.86 1.87 -13.20
N PHE A 288 18.57 1.41 -12.16
CA PHE A 288 19.74 0.53 -12.23
C PHE A 288 19.46 -0.83 -11.57
#